data_AF-A0A075AIH7-F1
#
_entry.id   AF-A0A075AIH7-F1
#
_cell.length_a   1.000
_cell.length_b   1.000
_cell.length_c   1.000
_cell.angle_alpha   90.00
_cell.angle_beta   90.00
_cell.angle_gamma   90.00
#
_symmetry.space_group_name_H-M   'P 1'
#
loop_
_entity.id
_entity.type
_entity.pdbx_description
1 polymer ?
#
loop_
_entity_poly.entity_id
_entity_poly.type
_entity_poly.pdbx_seq_one_letter_code
_entity_poly.pdbx_strand_id
1 'polypeptide(L)'
;MVWFCTLGGGFSSLGDNCAGAAEVAGKISLMQLRLALEIGSPVIQAKAKLWFAQSLLQRGFLRTSARLLRLVYREWKPRMSKDTPADRRIDLMAVGLWERLRHSWRCRKRHAVVSLQNDVQYVDRRPKRRYRFPDLSALLNSL
;
A
#
# COMPACT_ATOMS: atom_id res chain seq x y z
N MET A 1 10.83 -13.83 -14.43
CA MET A 1 10.43 -13.01 -13.26
C MET A 1 11.02 -11.59 -13.29
N VAL A 2 12.31 -11.41 -13.66
CA VAL A 2 13.01 -10.09 -13.62
C VAL A 2 12.32 -8.99 -14.44
N TRP A 3 11.80 -9.33 -15.63
CA TRP A 3 11.18 -8.33 -16.52
C TRP A 3 9.94 -7.65 -15.92
N PHE A 4 9.08 -8.40 -15.21
CA PHE A 4 7.93 -7.82 -14.50
C PHE A 4 8.36 -6.94 -13.32
N CYS A 5 9.47 -7.24 -12.66
CA CYS A 5 10.00 -6.40 -11.58
C CYS A 5 10.54 -5.07 -12.12
N THR A 6 11.28 -5.08 -13.23
CA THR A 6 11.81 -3.86 -13.86
C THR A 6 10.69 -2.99 -14.44
N LEU A 7 9.78 -3.60 -15.22
CA LEU A 7 8.65 -2.89 -15.82
C LEU A 7 7.69 -2.36 -14.73
N GLY A 8 7.35 -3.20 -13.75
CA GLY A 8 6.48 -2.83 -12.64
C GLY A 8 7.08 -1.74 -11.75
N GLY A 9 8.41 -1.76 -11.54
CA GLY A 9 9.13 -0.70 -10.86
C GLY A 9 9.05 0.64 -11.59
N GLY A 10 9.30 0.66 -12.90
CA GLY A 10 9.21 1.87 -13.73
C GLY A 10 7.82 2.50 -13.72
N PHE A 11 6.77 1.70 -13.96
CA PHE A 11 5.39 2.19 -13.91
C PHE A 11 4.96 2.63 -12.50
N SER A 12 5.43 1.95 -11.45
CA SER A 12 5.17 2.38 -10.07
C SER A 12 5.82 3.73 -9.76
N SER A 13 7.04 4.00 -10.24
CA SER A 13 7.70 5.29 -10.04
C SER A 13 6.95 6.43 -10.73
N LEU A 14 6.39 6.19 -11.92
CA LEU A 14 5.57 7.16 -12.65
C LEU A 14 4.15 7.30 -12.07
N GLY A 15 3.69 6.32 -11.31
CA GLY A 15 2.31 6.22 -10.85
C GLY A 15 1.84 7.36 -9.94
N ASP A 16 2.76 8.06 -9.27
CA ASP A 16 2.42 9.21 -8.42
C ASP A 16 1.93 10.43 -9.24
N ASN A 17 2.40 10.57 -10.49
CA ASN A 17 2.05 11.69 -11.39
C ASN A 17 1.20 11.25 -12.59
N CYS A 18 1.12 9.95 -12.87
CA CYS A 18 0.38 9.39 -14.00
C CYS A 18 -0.52 8.24 -13.55
N ALA A 19 -1.82 8.50 -13.47
CA ALA A 19 -2.81 7.48 -13.08
C ALA A 19 -2.82 6.26 -14.03
N GLY A 20 -2.55 6.47 -15.32
CA GLY A 20 -2.43 5.39 -16.31
C GLY A 20 -1.24 4.47 -16.01
N ALA A 21 -0.08 5.03 -15.65
CA ALA A 21 1.08 4.26 -15.23
C ALA A 21 0.79 3.44 -13.96
N ALA A 22 0.12 4.04 -12.98
CA ALA A 22 -0.31 3.33 -11.77
C ALA A 22 -1.28 2.18 -12.10
N GLU A 23 -2.20 2.35 -13.04
CA GLU A 23 -3.09 1.27 -13.47
C GLU A 23 -2.32 0.11 -14.11
N VAL A 24 -1.35 0.41 -14.98
CA VAL A 24 -0.48 -0.61 -15.60
C VAL A 24 0.34 -1.34 -14.54
N ALA A 25 0.93 -0.63 -13.57
CA ALA A 25 1.61 -1.24 -12.43
C ALA A 25 0.69 -2.17 -11.63
N GLY A 26 -0.58 -1.79 -11.47
CA GLY A 26 -1.60 -2.62 -10.84
C GLY A 26 -1.86 -3.92 -11.63
N LYS A 27 -2.01 -3.85 -12.96
CA LYS A 27 -2.18 -5.02 -13.83
C LYS A 27 -0.99 -5.97 -13.76
N ILE A 28 0.23 -5.43 -13.80
CA ILE A 28 1.47 -6.20 -13.64
C ILE A 28 1.50 -6.91 -12.27
N SER A 29 1.11 -6.21 -11.21
CA SER A 29 1.07 -6.79 -9.85
C SER A 29 0.07 -7.95 -9.75
N LEU A 30 -1.08 -7.87 -10.42
CA LEU A 30 -2.04 -8.96 -10.48
C LEU A 30 -1.51 -10.17 -11.27
N MET A 31 -0.79 -9.93 -12.37
CA MET A 31 -0.11 -11.01 -13.10
C MET A 31 0.96 -11.69 -12.24
N GLN A 32 1.76 -10.91 -11.51
CA GLN A 32 2.74 -11.46 -10.56
C GLN A 32 2.07 -12.25 -9.44
N LEU A 33 0.90 -11.82 -8.95
CA LEU A 33 0.14 -12.56 -7.95
C LEU A 33 -0.34 -13.91 -8.50
N ARG A 34 -0.87 -13.94 -9.73
CA ARG A 34 -1.31 -15.19 -10.37
C ARG A 34 -0.16 -16.19 -10.48
N LEU A 35 0.99 -15.75 -10.99
CA LEU A 35 2.19 -16.59 -11.08
C LEU A 35 2.66 -17.06 -9.69
N ALA A 36 2.60 -16.18 -8.68
CA ALA A 36 3.00 -16.53 -7.32
C ALA A 36 2.06 -17.55 -6.65
N LEU A 37 0.78 -17.58 -7.03
CA LEU A 37 -0.16 -18.61 -6.61
C LEU A 37 0.17 -19.94 -7.28
N GLU A 38 0.45 -19.95 -8.58
CA GLU A 38 0.86 -21.15 -9.34
C GLU A 38 2.17 -21.76 -8.81
N ILE A 39 3.15 -20.91 -8.45
CA ILE A 39 4.43 -21.33 -7.85
C ILE A 39 4.28 -21.73 -6.37
N GLY A 40 3.21 -21.29 -5.71
CA GLY A 40 3.00 -21.53 -4.27
C GLY A 40 3.90 -20.71 -3.33
N SER A 41 4.53 -19.63 -3.81
CA SER A 41 5.46 -18.83 -2.99
C SER A 41 4.73 -17.75 -2.18
N PRO A 42 4.64 -17.86 -0.83
CA PRO A 42 3.94 -16.87 -0.02
C PRO A 42 4.65 -15.50 -0.01
N VAL A 43 5.98 -15.48 -0.14
CA VAL A 43 6.79 -14.26 -0.21
C VAL A 43 6.42 -13.43 -1.44
N ILE A 44 6.32 -14.08 -2.60
CA ILE A 44 6.02 -13.39 -3.86
C ILE A 44 4.55 -12.95 -3.88
N GLN A 45 3.64 -13.77 -3.33
CA GLN A 45 2.24 -13.38 -3.16
C GLN A 45 2.10 -12.13 -2.28
N ALA A 46 2.80 -12.06 -1.15
CA ALA A 46 2.78 -10.89 -0.28
C ALA A 46 3.30 -9.64 -1.00
N LYS A 47 4.45 -9.73 -1.68
CA LYS A 47 5.02 -8.62 -2.47
C LYS A 47 4.07 -8.13 -3.57
N ALA A 48 3.50 -9.06 -4.35
CA ALA A 48 2.55 -8.74 -5.41
C ALA A 48 1.30 -8.01 -4.87
N LYS A 49 0.76 -8.46 -3.73
CA LYS A 49 -0.36 -7.76 -3.07
C LYS A 49 0.04 -6.37 -2.56
N LEU A 50 1.26 -6.18 -2.04
CA LEU A 50 1.77 -4.87 -1.62
C LEU A 50 1.95 -3.90 -2.80
N TRP A 51 2.50 -4.37 -3.93
CA TRP A 51 2.61 -3.55 -5.14
C TRP A 51 1.24 -3.20 -5.72
N PHE A 52 0.29 -4.13 -5.68
CA PHE A 52 -1.09 -3.82 -6.05
C PHE A 52 -1.71 -2.77 -5.11
N ALA A 53 -1.47 -2.86 -3.80
CA ALA A 53 -1.91 -1.83 -2.85
C ALA A 53 -1.29 -0.46 -3.17
N GLN A 54 -0.01 -0.41 -3.53
CA GLN A 54 0.64 0.83 -3.98
C GLN A 54 -0.07 1.43 -5.19
N SER A 55 -0.40 0.61 -6.21
CA SER A 55 -1.13 1.10 -7.39
C SER A 55 -2.48 1.72 -7.03
N LEU A 56 -3.20 1.15 -6.06
CA LEU A 56 -4.47 1.68 -5.54
C LEU A 56 -4.26 3.01 -4.80
N LEU A 57 -3.20 3.11 -4.00
CA LEU A 57 -2.83 4.34 -3.30
C LEU A 57 -2.58 5.48 -4.30
N GLN A 58 -1.77 5.21 -5.33
CA GLN A 58 -1.39 6.17 -6.36
C GLN A 58 -2.59 6.69 -7.15
N ARG A 59 -3.59 5.83 -7.38
CA ARG A 59 -4.86 6.18 -8.04
C ARG A 59 -5.90 6.82 -7.10
N GLY A 60 -5.54 7.08 -5.85
CA GLY A 60 -6.43 7.72 -4.87
C GLY A 60 -7.43 6.79 -4.16
N PHE A 61 -7.37 5.48 -4.40
CA PHE A 61 -8.20 4.46 -3.71
C PHE A 61 -7.67 4.14 -2.30
N LEU A 62 -7.46 5.18 -1.50
CA LEU A 62 -6.77 5.11 -0.20
C LEU A 62 -7.43 4.12 0.79
N ARG A 63 -8.77 4.05 0.81
CA ARG A 63 -9.50 3.13 1.69
C ARG A 63 -9.29 1.66 1.29
N THR A 64 -9.33 1.38 -0.01
CA THR A 64 -9.12 0.04 -0.55
C THR A 64 -7.67 -0.40 -0.33
N SER A 65 -6.71 0.48 -0.61
CA SER A 65 -5.30 0.24 -0.30
C SER A 65 -5.09 -0.06 1.19
N ALA A 66 -5.69 0.72 2.10
CA ALA A 66 -5.54 0.50 3.54
C ALA A 66 -6.19 -0.81 4.03
N ARG A 67 -7.26 -1.28 3.38
CA ARG A 67 -7.84 -2.61 3.67
C ARG A 67 -6.90 -3.71 3.21
N LEU A 68 -6.37 -3.59 1.99
CA LEU A 68 -5.46 -4.58 1.43
C LEU A 68 -4.15 -4.69 2.22
N LEU A 69 -3.51 -3.57 2.57
CA LEU A 69 -2.28 -3.57 3.38
C LEU A 69 -2.47 -4.31 4.71
N ARG A 70 -3.60 -4.08 5.39
CA ARG A 70 -3.92 -4.77 6.65
C ARG A 70 -4.18 -6.26 6.46
N LEU A 71 -4.85 -6.62 5.37
CA LEU A 71 -5.08 -8.03 5.02
C LEU A 71 -3.74 -8.74 4.80
N VAL A 72 -2.88 -8.17 3.94
CA VAL A 72 -1.55 -8.71 3.66
C VAL A 72 -0.74 -8.86 4.93
N TYR A 73 -0.70 -7.82 5.77
CA TYR A 73 0.06 -7.86 7.02
C TYR A 73 -0.46 -8.97 7.96
N ARG A 74 -1.77 -9.10 8.12
CA ARG A 74 -2.37 -10.15 8.96
C ARG A 74 -2.10 -11.56 8.43
N GLU A 75 -2.12 -11.75 7.12
CA GLU A 75 -1.82 -13.04 6.48
C GLU A 75 -0.32 -13.37 6.51
N TRP A 76 0.53 -12.34 6.41
CA TRP A 76 1.98 -12.47 6.32
C TRP A 76 2.63 -12.66 7.70
N LYS A 77 2.19 -11.93 8.72
CA LYS A 77 2.85 -11.88 10.03
C LYS A 77 3.06 -13.27 10.68
N PRO A 78 2.08 -14.19 10.67
CA PRO A 78 2.28 -15.53 11.24
C PRO A 78 3.29 -16.40 10.48
N ARG A 79 3.60 -16.06 9.22
CA ARG A 79 4.49 -16.83 8.35
C ARG A 79 5.94 -16.37 8.39
N MET A 80 6.23 -15.33 9.17
CA MET A 80 7.53 -14.69 9.22
C MET A 80 8.51 -15.47 10.11
N SER A 81 9.67 -15.80 9.55
CA SER A 81 10.85 -16.14 10.36
C SER A 81 11.63 -14.87 10.69
N LYS A 82 11.98 -14.66 11.97
CA LYS A 82 12.78 -13.49 12.38
C LYS A 82 14.18 -13.49 11.78
N ASP A 83 14.65 -14.66 11.35
CA ASP A 83 16.03 -14.89 10.92
C ASP A 83 16.21 -14.74 9.40
N THR A 84 15.12 -14.52 8.64
CA THR A 84 15.17 -14.45 7.17
C THR A 84 15.11 -13.00 6.66
N PRO A 85 16.16 -12.48 6.00
CA PRO A 85 16.19 -11.09 5.53
C PRO A 85 15.09 -10.73 4.52
N ALA A 86 14.66 -11.70 3.70
CA ALA A 86 13.58 -11.49 2.72
C ALA A 86 12.23 -11.21 3.39
N ASP A 87 12.00 -11.76 4.57
CA ASP A 87 10.74 -11.61 5.29
C ASP A 87 10.64 -10.24 5.96
N ARG A 88 11.75 -9.76 6.53
CA ARG A 88 11.86 -8.41 7.09
C ARG A 88 11.55 -7.34 6.04
N ARG A 89 12.01 -7.52 4.78
CA ARG A 89 11.74 -6.57 3.69
C ARG A 89 10.25 -6.36 3.43
N ILE A 90 9.41 -7.39 3.58
CA ILE A 90 7.96 -7.28 3.36
C ILE A 90 7.31 -6.42 4.45
N ASP A 91 7.76 -6.57 5.69
CA ASP A 91 7.31 -5.71 6.80
C ASP A 91 7.67 -4.25 6.54
N LEU A 92 8.91 -3.98 6.12
CA LEU A 92 9.37 -2.63 5.75
C LEU A 92 8.52 -2.03 4.62
N MET A 93 8.23 -2.82 3.57
CA MET A 93 7.38 -2.39 2.47
C MET A 93 5.97 -2.04 2.95
N ALA A 94 5.37 -2.88 3.81
CA ALA A 94 4.04 -2.64 4.35
C ALA A 94 3.98 -1.38 5.21
N VAL A 95 4.98 -1.15 6.07
CA VAL A 95 5.11 0.05 6.90
C VAL A 95 5.30 1.30 6.02
N GLY A 96 6.21 1.24 5.05
CA GLY A 96 6.46 2.36 4.14
C GLY A 96 5.21 2.75 3.35
N LEU A 97 4.48 1.78 2.81
CA LEU A 97 3.21 2.03 2.13
C LEU A 97 2.15 2.58 3.08
N TRP A 98 2.11 2.12 4.32
CA TRP A 98 1.20 2.65 5.32
C TRP A 98 1.49 4.12 5.67
N GLU A 99 2.75 4.50 5.84
CA GLU A 99 3.12 5.89 6.08
C GLU A 99 2.83 6.79 4.89
N ARG A 100 3.10 6.32 3.66
CA ARG A 100 2.66 7.01 2.43
C ARG A 100 1.15 7.23 2.43
N LEU A 101 0.38 6.21 2.81
CA LEU A 101 -1.08 6.27 2.85
C LEU A 101 -1.57 7.28 3.91
N ARG A 102 -0.96 7.29 5.11
CA ARG A 102 -1.23 8.28 6.15
C ARG A 102 -0.92 9.69 5.68
N HIS A 103 0.18 9.88 4.96
CA HIS A 103 0.55 11.17 4.38
C HIS A 103 -0.51 11.62 3.35
N SER A 104 -0.89 10.75 2.40
CA SER A 104 -1.94 11.05 1.41
C SER A 104 -3.28 11.42 2.06
N TRP A 105 -3.67 10.77 3.16
CA TRP A 105 -4.86 11.17 3.92
C TRP A 105 -4.72 12.54 4.57
N ARG A 106 -3.56 12.86 5.16
CA ARG A 106 -3.31 14.17 5.76
C ARG A 106 -3.38 15.27 4.69
N CYS A 107 -2.75 15.07 3.53
CA CYS A 107 -2.81 16.01 2.42
C CYS A 107 -4.24 16.18 1.90
N ARG A 108 -4.98 15.08 1.68
CA ARG A 108 -6.39 15.16 1.26
C ARG A 108 -7.26 15.91 2.28
N LYS A 109 -7.03 15.73 3.58
CA LYS A 109 -7.75 16.46 4.63
C LYS A 109 -7.41 17.95 4.59
N ARG A 110 -6.14 18.33 4.40
CA ARG A 110 -5.73 19.74 4.26
C ARG A 110 -6.36 20.38 3.03
N HIS A 111 -6.31 19.72 1.87
CA HIS A 111 -6.96 20.22 0.65
C HIS A 111 -8.47 20.35 0.82
N ALA A 112 -9.13 19.37 1.46
CA ALA A 112 -10.55 19.46 1.76
C ALA A 112 -10.85 20.65 2.69
N VAL A 113 -10.07 20.88 3.74
CA VAL A 113 -10.26 22.03 4.65
C VAL A 113 -10.04 23.35 3.93
N VAL A 114 -9.01 23.46 3.08
CA VAL A 114 -8.73 24.68 2.30
C VAL A 114 -9.83 24.96 1.26
N SER A 115 -10.33 23.92 0.56
CA SER A 115 -11.48 24.08 -0.33
C SER A 115 -12.77 24.44 0.44
N LEU A 116 -12.93 23.91 1.66
CA LEU A 116 -14.07 24.19 2.55
C LEU A 116 -13.97 25.52 3.29
N GLN A 117 -12.80 26.17 3.33
CA GLN A 117 -12.66 27.54 3.84
C GLN A 117 -13.05 28.58 2.78
N ASN A 118 -12.97 28.20 1.51
CA ASN A 118 -13.44 29.03 0.40
C ASN A 118 -14.96 28.91 0.17
N ASP A 119 -15.58 27.78 0.57
CA ASP A 119 -17.03 27.55 0.49
C ASP A 119 -17.63 27.40 1.90
N VAL A 120 -18.38 28.41 2.35
CA VAL A 120 -18.99 28.51 3.69
C VAL A 120 -19.80 27.26 4.08
N GLN A 121 -19.49 26.73 5.26
CA GLN A 121 -20.19 25.72 6.08
C GLN A 121 -20.48 24.34 5.46
N TYR A 122 -19.61 23.36 5.76
CA TYR A 122 -19.97 21.95 5.80
C TYR A 122 -19.48 21.27 7.09
N VAL A 123 -20.38 20.57 7.78
CA VAL A 123 -20.10 19.79 9.00
C VAL A 123 -19.71 18.36 8.62
N ASP A 124 -18.41 18.01 8.70
CA ASP A 124 -17.92 16.66 8.41
C ASP A 124 -18.30 15.67 9.53
N ARG A 125 -19.37 14.90 9.31
CA ARG A 125 -19.86 13.82 10.19
C ARG A 125 -19.25 12.45 9.85
N ARG A 126 -17.94 12.32 9.63
CA ARG A 126 -17.29 11.00 9.42
C ARG A 126 -16.41 10.57 10.59
N PRO A 127 -16.50 9.30 11.03
CA PRO A 127 -15.94 8.87 12.30
C PRO A 127 -14.40 8.92 12.29
N LYS A 128 -13.84 9.69 13.23
CA LYS A 128 -12.40 9.96 13.47
C LYS A 128 -11.55 8.74 13.86
N ARG A 129 -12.12 7.54 13.92
CA ARG A 129 -11.45 6.31 14.36
C ARG A 129 -11.75 5.19 13.38
N ARG A 130 -10.88 4.94 12.43
CA ARG A 130 -10.75 3.64 11.74
C ARG A 130 -9.48 3.73 10.91
N TYR A 131 -8.77 2.63 10.75
CA TYR A 131 -7.43 2.54 10.13
C TYR A 131 -6.27 2.87 11.10
N ARG A 132 -6.15 2.10 12.19
CA ARG A 132 -4.85 1.87 12.85
C ARG A 132 -4.18 0.69 12.14
N PHE A 133 -2.90 0.80 11.77
CA PHE A 133 -2.14 -0.37 11.29
C PHE A 133 -1.90 -1.29 12.48
N PRO A 134 -2.05 -2.62 12.32
CA PRO A 134 -1.69 -3.55 13.38
C PRO A 134 -0.20 -3.40 13.69
N ASP A 135 0.11 -3.14 14.96
CA ASP A 135 1.47 -3.23 15.51
C ASP A 135 2.54 -2.29 14.91
N LEU A 136 2.13 -1.13 14.39
CA LEU A 136 3.04 -0.14 13.79
C LEU A 136 4.17 0.30 14.73
N SER A 137 3.88 0.45 16.03
CA SER A 137 4.86 0.88 17.02
C SER A 137 5.94 -0.18 17.26
N ALA A 138 5.58 -1.46 17.36
CA ALA A 138 6.58 -2.51 17.53
C ALA A 138 7.47 -2.66 16.29
N LEU A 139 6.88 -2.48 15.09
CA LEU A 139 7.62 -2.49 13.83
C LEU A 139 8.63 -1.34 13.74
N LEU A 140 8.21 -0.11 14.05
CA LEU A 140 9.11 1.06 14.03
C LEU A 140 10.23 0.96 15.08
N ASN A 141 9.96 0.32 16.23
CA ASN A 141 10.96 0.09 17.28
C ASN A 141 11.93 -1.06 16.95
N SER A 142 11.68 -1.81 15.88
CA SER A 142 12.53 -2.92 15.41
C SER A 142 13.39 -2.57 14.17
N LEU A 143 13.27 -1.33 13.69
CA LEU A 143 14.13 -0.71 12.67
C LEU A 143 15.45 -0.26 13.29
#